data_AF-A0A1E3W3G4-F1
#
_entry.id   AF-A0A1E3W3G4-F1
#
_cell.length_a   1.000
_cell.length_b   1.000
_cell.length_c   1.000
_cell.angle_alpha   90.00
_cell.angle_beta   90.00
_cell.angle_gamma   90.00
#
_symmetry.space_group_name_H-M   'P 1'
#
loop_
_entity.id
_entity.type
_entity.pdbx_description
1 polymer ?
#
loop_
_entity_poly.entity_id
_entity_poly.type
_entity_poly.pdbx_seq_one_letter_code
_entity_poly.pdbx_strand_id
1 'polypeptide(L)'
;MDSQQDVTVKNWDGTWTYHPRVKVRPESVEDLVEIVTDPVRFPSPVRPAGSMHSTARMNGDDEGGTMVDMTAMNRILHFTDDTVTVEAGAPMATSPRR
;
A
#
# COMPACT_ATOMS: atom_id res chain seq x y z
N MET A 1 -3.20 -3.73 11.97
CA MET A 1 -2.15 -3.28 11.03
C MET A 1 -0.79 -3.07 11.69
N ASP A 2 0.30 -3.39 10.99
CA ASP A 2 1.70 -3.06 11.38
C ASP A 2 2.05 -1.64 10.91
N SER A 3 2.82 -0.87 11.70
CA SER A 3 3.24 0.49 11.32
C SER A 3 4.65 0.86 11.79
N GLN A 4 5.34 1.64 10.97
CA GLN A 4 6.71 2.10 11.15
C GLN A 4 6.78 3.62 10.93
N GLN A 5 7.61 4.30 11.71
CA GLN A 5 7.77 5.76 11.67
C GLN A 5 9.08 6.15 10.97
N ASP A 6 9.08 7.29 10.29
CA ASP A 6 10.24 7.96 9.65
C ASP A 6 11.12 7.00 8.84
N VAL A 7 10.51 6.32 7.88
CA VAL A 7 11.14 5.24 7.10
C VAL A 7 11.73 5.79 5.81
N THR A 8 12.89 5.27 5.39
CA THR A 8 13.44 5.51 4.05
C THR A 8 13.20 4.30 3.17
N VAL A 9 12.54 4.51 2.03
CA VAL A 9 12.15 3.43 1.10
C VAL A 9 12.63 3.77 -0.30
N LYS A 10 13.27 2.81 -0.99
CA LYS A 10 13.60 2.94 -2.41
C LYS A 10 12.60 2.17 -3.27
N ASN A 11 12.32 2.69 -4.46
CA ASN A 11 11.65 1.87 -5.47
C ASN A 11 12.60 0.78 -6.01
N TRP A 12 12.04 -0.14 -6.78
CA TRP A 12 12.73 -1.35 -7.24
C TRP A 12 14.04 -1.08 -8.00
N ASP A 13 14.06 -0.11 -8.92
CA ASP A 13 15.26 0.23 -9.71
C ASP A 13 16.22 1.19 -8.98
N GLY A 14 15.82 1.67 -7.80
CA GLY A 14 16.59 2.59 -6.97
C GLY A 14 16.59 4.05 -7.44
N THR A 15 15.85 4.39 -8.50
CA THR A 15 15.77 5.75 -9.04
C THR A 15 15.12 6.72 -8.04
N TRP A 16 14.09 6.27 -7.32
CA TRP A 16 13.37 7.07 -6.33
C TRP A 16 13.65 6.59 -4.91
N THR A 17 13.96 7.55 -4.04
CA THR A 17 14.01 7.36 -2.59
C THR A 17 12.89 8.21 -1.98
N TYR A 18 12.05 7.59 -1.16
CA TYR A 18 10.92 8.20 -0.47
C TYR A 18 11.18 8.25 1.03
N HIS A 19 10.62 9.25 1.69
CA HIS A 19 10.76 9.49 3.13
C HIS A 19 9.41 9.66 3.83
N PRO A 20 8.48 8.68 3.74
CA PRO A 20 7.21 8.78 4.44
C PRO A 20 7.42 8.89 5.95
N ARG A 21 6.59 9.73 6.60
CA ARG A 21 6.57 9.82 8.06
C ARG A 21 6.00 8.55 8.68
N VAL A 22 5.02 7.93 8.02
CA VAL A 22 4.45 6.65 8.44
C VAL A 22 4.42 5.69 7.27
N LYS A 23 4.96 4.48 7.47
CA LYS A 23 4.67 3.33 6.61
C LYS A 23 3.75 2.38 7.37
N VAL A 24 2.59 2.06 6.82
CA VAL A 24 1.58 1.21 7.48
C VAL A 24 1.14 0.09 6.55
N ARG A 25 0.90 -1.11 7.09
CA ARG A 25 0.48 -2.30 6.36
C ARG A 25 -0.91 -2.75 6.86
N PRO A 26 -2.01 -2.29 6.24
CA PRO A 26 -3.37 -2.68 6.60
C PRO A 26 -3.66 -4.13 6.23
N GLU A 27 -4.49 -4.81 7.03
CA GLU A 27 -4.92 -6.19 6.79
C GLU A 27 -6.43 -6.28 6.51
N SER A 28 -7.15 -5.17 6.63
CA SER A 28 -8.59 -5.07 6.50
C SER A 28 -9.06 -3.74 5.91
N VAL A 29 -10.33 -3.65 5.53
CA VAL A 29 -10.95 -2.39 5.08
C VAL A 29 -11.06 -1.41 6.24
N GLU A 30 -11.30 -1.92 7.45
CA GLU A 30 -11.40 -1.12 8.67
C GLU A 30 -10.06 -0.44 8.99
N ASP A 31 -8.93 -1.14 8.81
CA ASP A 31 -7.60 -0.52 8.92
C ASP A 31 -7.44 0.63 7.90
N LEU A 32 -7.89 0.47 6.65
CA LEU A 32 -7.84 1.54 5.65
C LEU A 32 -8.71 2.74 6.05
N VAL A 33 -9.90 2.49 6.59
CA VAL A 33 -10.78 3.54 7.10
C VAL A 33 -10.09 4.30 8.22
N GLU A 34 -9.47 3.62 9.19
CA GLU A 34 -8.68 4.28 10.24
C GLU A 34 -7.57 5.14 9.64
N ILE A 35 -6.80 4.59 8.68
CA ILE A 35 -5.68 5.29 8.03
C ILE A 35 -6.13 6.60 7.37
N VAL A 36 -7.27 6.61 6.68
CA VAL A 36 -7.73 7.81 5.97
C VAL A 36 -8.52 8.78 6.85
N THR A 37 -8.96 8.37 8.04
CA THR A 37 -9.80 9.20 8.94
C THR A 37 -9.08 9.71 10.19
N ASP A 38 -7.93 9.15 10.57
CA ASP A 38 -7.07 9.66 11.64
C ASP A 38 -5.83 10.36 11.07
N PRO A 39 -5.92 11.66 10.69
CA PRO A 39 -4.80 12.40 10.13
C PRO A 39 -3.70 12.72 11.15
N VAL A 40 -3.96 12.51 12.44
CA VAL A 40 -2.96 12.74 13.50
C VAL A 40 -2.00 11.54 13.56
N ARG A 41 -2.54 10.31 13.51
CA ARG A 41 -1.73 9.10 13.38
C ARG A 41 -1.16 8.92 11.97
N PHE A 42 -1.93 9.26 10.94
CA PHE A 42 -1.62 9.00 9.54
C PHE A 42 -1.62 10.30 8.74
N PRO A 43 -0.52 11.07 8.79
CA PRO A 43 -0.44 12.37 8.13
C PRO A 43 -0.56 12.24 6.61
N SER A 44 -1.15 13.27 6.00
CA SER A 44 -1.22 13.40 4.54
C SER A 44 0.14 13.80 3.92
N PRO A 45 0.38 13.50 2.62
CA PRO A 45 -0.50 12.74 1.74
C PRO A 45 -0.53 11.25 2.09
N VAL A 46 -1.69 10.62 1.93
CA VAL A 46 -1.84 9.16 2.07
C VAL A 46 -1.72 8.53 0.68
N ARG A 47 -0.72 7.66 0.46
CA ARG A 47 -0.43 7.05 -0.83
C ARG A 47 -0.41 5.52 -0.73
N PRO A 48 -1.17 4.80 -1.58
CA PRO A 48 -1.04 3.35 -1.65
C PRO A 48 0.29 2.95 -2.29
N ALA A 49 0.90 1.89 -1.78
CA ALA A 49 2.12 1.29 -2.29
C ALA A 49 1.91 -0.21 -2.47
N GLY A 50 2.23 -0.70 -3.67
CA GLY A 50 2.29 -2.13 -4.01
C GLY A 50 3.72 -2.64 -4.01
N SER A 51 4.11 -3.36 -5.06
CA SER A 51 5.46 -3.94 -5.24
C SER A 51 6.60 -2.93 -5.46
N MET A 52 6.32 -1.63 -5.42
CA MET A 52 7.30 -0.56 -5.63
C MET A 52 8.05 -0.61 -6.99
N HIS A 53 7.43 -1.19 -8.02
CA HIS A 53 8.07 -1.43 -9.31
C HIS A 53 8.05 -0.25 -10.29
N SER A 54 7.17 0.74 -10.10
CA SER A 54 7.04 1.82 -11.07
C SER A 54 8.21 2.81 -10.98
N THR A 55 8.60 3.29 -12.16
CA THR A 55 9.68 4.26 -12.39
C THR A 55 9.17 5.70 -12.44
N ALA A 56 7.85 5.90 -12.44
CA ALA A 56 7.27 7.21 -12.16
C ALA A 56 7.34 7.50 -10.65
N ARG A 57 7.21 8.78 -10.27
CA ARG A 57 7.29 9.22 -8.87
C ARG A 57 5.90 9.30 -8.25
N MET A 58 5.30 8.15 -7.92
CA MET A 58 3.90 8.10 -7.43
C MET A 58 3.68 7.41 -6.07
N ASN A 59 4.67 6.69 -5.54
CA ASN A 59 4.45 5.84 -4.36
C ASN A 59 4.64 6.56 -3.02
N GLY A 60 5.04 7.83 -3.05
CA GLY A 60 5.29 8.64 -1.87
C GLY A 60 5.65 10.06 -2.24
N ASP A 61 5.77 10.91 -1.23
CA ASP A 61 6.19 12.30 -1.35
C ASP A 61 7.51 12.49 -0.57
N ASP A 62 8.30 13.50 -0.95
CA ASP A 62 9.49 13.88 -0.17
C ASP A 62 9.10 14.66 1.08
N GLU A 63 7.90 15.25 1.09
CA GLU A 63 7.36 16.02 2.22
C GLU A 63 6.76 15.14 3.33
N GLY A 64 6.95 13.81 3.25
CA GLY A 64 6.51 12.85 4.26
C GLY A 64 5.14 12.23 3.97
N GLY A 65 4.24 12.29 4.94
CA GLY A 65 2.92 11.68 4.87
C GLY A 65 2.90 10.18 5.18
N THR A 66 1.91 9.47 4.66
CA THR A 66 1.63 8.06 4.95
C THR A 66 1.74 7.21 3.69
N MET A 67 2.66 6.25 3.71
CA MET A 67 2.77 5.18 2.72
C MET A 67 1.99 3.96 3.19
N VAL A 68 0.99 3.53 2.43
CA VAL A 68 0.12 2.40 2.75
C VAL A 68 0.55 1.17 1.94
N ASP A 69 1.27 0.26 2.59
CA ASP A 69 1.72 -1.01 2.02
C ASP A 69 0.54 -1.98 1.88
N MET A 70 -0.04 -2.04 0.67
CA MET A 70 -1.25 -2.81 0.40
C MET A 70 -1.02 -4.33 0.36
N THR A 71 0.22 -4.80 0.47
CA THR A 71 0.59 -6.19 0.14
C THR A 71 -0.03 -7.25 1.04
N ALA A 72 -0.59 -6.89 2.20
CA ALA A 72 -1.36 -7.79 3.05
C ALA A 72 -2.83 -7.93 2.62
N MET A 73 -3.39 -6.94 1.93
CA MET A 73 -4.73 -6.98 1.33
C MET A 73 -4.67 -7.59 -0.07
N ASN A 74 -4.44 -8.90 -0.15
CA ASN A 74 -4.14 -9.64 -1.39
C ASN A 74 -5.11 -10.79 -1.69
N ARG A 75 -6.31 -10.78 -1.11
CA ARG A 75 -7.29 -11.85 -1.28
C ARG A 75 -8.04 -11.74 -2.60
N ILE A 76 -8.35 -12.89 -3.18
CA ILE A 76 -9.40 -13.03 -4.20
C ILE A 76 -10.72 -13.19 -3.44
N LEU A 77 -11.65 -12.26 -3.65
CA LEU A 77 -12.93 -12.21 -2.94
C LEU A 77 -14.02 -12.95 -3.70
N HIS A 78 -14.02 -12.85 -5.03
CA HIS A 78 -14.98 -13.49 -5.90
C HIS A 78 -14.39 -13.69 -7.30
N PHE A 79 -14.79 -14.76 -7.99
CA PHE A 79 -14.45 -14.96 -9.40
C PHE A 79 -15.66 -15.57 -10.12
N THR A 80 -15.89 -15.10 -11.34
CA THR A 80 -16.82 -15.65 -12.32
C THR A 80 -16.03 -16.19 -13.51
N ASP A 81 -16.72 -16.57 -14.59
CA ASP A 81 -16.06 -17.02 -15.82
C ASP A 81 -15.25 -15.90 -16.53
N ASP A 82 -15.58 -14.64 -16.24
CA ASP A 82 -15.07 -13.45 -16.95
C ASP A 82 -14.59 -12.31 -16.05
N THR A 83 -14.84 -12.38 -14.74
CA THR A 83 -14.46 -11.33 -13.78
C THR A 83 -13.81 -11.91 -12.53
N VAL A 84 -12.93 -11.12 -11.92
CA VAL A 84 -12.35 -11.41 -10.61
C VAL A 84 -12.42 -10.16 -9.75
N THR A 85 -13.04 -10.27 -8.59
CA THR A 85 -13.00 -9.26 -7.54
C THR A 85 -11.85 -9.60 -6.60
N VAL A 86 -10.88 -8.70 -6.50
CA VAL A 86 -9.70 -8.85 -5.64
C VAL A 86 -9.50 -7.62 -4.77
N GLU A 87 -8.81 -7.81 -3.66
CA GLU A 87 -8.23 -6.69 -2.94
C GLU A 87 -7.08 -6.06 -3.73
N ALA A 88 -6.89 -4.75 -3.58
CA ALA A 88 -5.99 -3.96 -4.43
C ALA A 88 -4.50 -4.33 -4.32
N GLY A 89 -4.10 -5.05 -3.27
CA GLY A 89 -2.74 -5.55 -3.08
C GLY A 89 -2.46 -6.91 -3.71
N ALA A 90 -3.44 -7.53 -4.36
CA ALA A 90 -3.25 -8.82 -5.02
C ALA A 90 -2.22 -8.71 -6.17
N PRO A 91 -1.07 -9.43 -6.12
CA PRO A 91 -0.15 -9.44 -7.25
C PRO A 91 -0.76 -10.13 -8.47
N MET A 92 -0.29 -9.80 -9.68
CA MET A 92 -0.77 -10.47 -10.91
C MET A 92 -0.52 -11.98 -10.90
N ALA A 93 0.51 -12.45 -10.21
CA ALA A 93 0.81 -13.88 -10.05
C ALA A 93 0.00 -14.56 -8.93
N THR A 94 -1.04 -13.92 -8.38
CA THR A 94 -1.83 -14.51 -7.28
C THR A 94 -2.58 -15.73 -7.78
N SER A 95 -2.23 -16.90 -7.25
CA SER A 95 -3.06 -18.10 -7.36
C SER A 95 -4.16 -18.05 -6.31
N PRO A 96 -5.40 -18.52 -6.61
CA PRO A 96 -6.36 -18.81 -5.57
C PRO A 96 -5.73 -19.78 -4.57
N ARG A 97 -5.70 -19.40 -3.29
CA ARG A 97 -5.36 -20.35 -2.23
C ARG A 97 -6.57 -21.27 -2.09
N ARG A 98 -6.35 -22.57 -2.32
CA ARG A 98 -7.36 -23.62 -2.08
C ARG A 98 -7.65 -23.76 -0.59
#